data_AF-A0AAW1DRW4-F1
#
_entry.id   AF-A0AAW1DRW4-F1
#
_cell.length_a   1.000
_cell.length_b   1.000
_cell.length_c   1.000
_cell.angle_alpha   90.00
_cell.angle_beta   90.00
_cell.angle_gamma   90.00
#
_symmetry.space_group_name_H-M   'P 1'
#
loop_
_entity.id
_entity.type
_entity.pdbx_description
1 polymer ?
#
loop_
_entity_poly.entity_id
_entity_poly.type
_entity_poly.pdbx_seq_one_letter_code
_entity_poly.pdbx_strand_id
1 'polypeptide(L)'
;MVVSVPPNLSNDQLLLDLFNIDSEKPTNLEVWILGFASVAIISLSGVTGAILWPVMNSPLYKYIMAMLIGLATGTLTATALFQLIPEAFQLATPVEDYLNTAVFGWFSIWIIFVIEAISKLAFKKSKDISKEKELAAKDETILLKESLQNSAHDNQPYTDLEKKGHEKVGAVAWMIIFGDGLHNFIDGVTIGAGYSQSVATGIGLSLAIACEEFPHELGDFAILLQSGMSITRALCFNFLSACTAFVGLILGIALGQLEEAHYIFAFAGGLFLYISLTHLIPEQKSMLKERLKKGKKHCFVYLILQNLGMILGGTLIYFITRYNDVITGMR
;
A
#
# COMPACT_ATOMS: atom_id res chain seq x y z
N MET A 1 -50.75 12.68 -7.21
CA MET A 1 -50.86 12.31 -8.64
C MET A 1 -50.92 10.80 -8.67
N VAL A 2 -52.07 10.21 -9.02
CA VAL A 2 -52.24 8.74 -9.04
C VAL A 2 -51.52 8.23 -10.29
N VAL A 3 -50.40 7.54 -10.10
CA VAL A 3 -49.66 6.92 -11.22
C VAL A 3 -50.49 5.71 -11.68
N SER A 4 -51.00 5.79 -12.90
CA SER A 4 -51.69 4.68 -13.54
C SER A 4 -50.64 3.73 -14.11
N VAL A 5 -50.70 2.46 -13.66
CA VAL A 5 -49.82 1.39 -14.13
C VAL A 5 -50.32 0.89 -15.50
N PRO A 6 -49.49 0.89 -16.55
CA PRO A 6 -49.89 0.32 -17.84
C PRO A 6 -50.06 -1.20 -17.73
N PRO A 7 -51.08 -1.80 -18.38
CA PRO A 7 -51.31 -3.23 -18.29
C PRO A 7 -50.33 -3.97 -19.22
N ASN A 8 -49.34 -4.66 -18.63
CA ASN A 8 -48.53 -5.77 -19.16
C ASN A 8 -47.04 -5.74 -18.73
N LEU A 9 -46.70 -5.31 -17.51
CA LEU A 9 -45.41 -5.71 -16.91
C LEU A 9 -45.62 -7.01 -16.13
N SER A 10 -44.77 -8.02 -16.36
CA SER A 10 -44.76 -9.22 -15.52
C SER A 10 -44.41 -8.83 -14.09
N ASN A 11 -45.00 -9.53 -13.11
CA ASN A 11 -44.70 -9.28 -11.68
C ASN A 11 -43.20 -9.36 -11.39
N ASP A 12 -42.43 -10.16 -12.14
CA ASP A 12 -40.98 -10.26 -12.01
C ASP A 12 -40.26 -8.97 -12.41
N GLN A 13 -40.78 -8.23 -13.39
CA GLN A 13 -40.21 -6.97 -13.87
C GLN A 13 -40.54 -5.81 -12.92
N LEU A 14 -41.75 -5.85 -12.33
CA LEU A 14 -42.16 -4.90 -11.30
C LEU A 14 -41.41 -5.15 -9.98
N LEU A 15 -41.13 -6.41 -9.65
CA LEU A 15 -40.26 -6.79 -8.53
C LEU A 15 -38.81 -6.40 -8.82
N LEU A 16 -38.27 -6.64 -10.02
CA LEU A 16 -36.94 -6.17 -10.42
C LEU A 16 -36.83 -4.65 -10.30
N ASP A 17 -37.82 -3.89 -10.77
CA ASP A 17 -37.81 -2.43 -10.63
C ASP A 17 -37.99 -1.97 -9.17
N LEU A 18 -38.72 -2.71 -8.33
CA LEU A 18 -38.85 -2.47 -6.89
C LEU A 18 -37.58 -2.83 -6.09
N PHE A 19 -36.81 -3.84 -6.54
CA PHE A 19 -35.51 -4.21 -5.99
C PHE A 19 -34.35 -3.37 -6.54
N ASN A 20 -34.60 -2.62 -7.63
CA ASN A 20 -33.65 -1.69 -8.23
C ASN A 20 -33.81 -0.25 -7.70
N ILE A 21 -34.66 -0.06 -6.68
CA ILE A 21 -34.77 1.20 -5.94
C ILE A 21 -33.63 1.21 -4.91
N ASP A 22 -32.77 2.24 -5.02
CA ASP A 22 -31.66 2.61 -4.13
C ASP A 22 -30.24 2.08 -4.45
N SER A 23 -29.86 2.14 -5.73
CA SER A 23 -28.50 2.60 -6.08
C SER A 23 -28.55 3.59 -7.25
N GLU A 24 -29.13 4.78 -7.01
CA GLU A 24 -29.00 5.86 -7.99
C GLU A 24 -27.52 6.10 -8.26
N LYS A 25 -27.12 5.98 -9.53
CA LYS A 25 -25.76 6.33 -9.94
C LYS A 25 -25.44 7.75 -9.44
N PRO A 26 -24.29 7.97 -8.79
CA PRO A 26 -23.95 9.27 -8.25
C PRO A 26 -23.95 10.32 -9.35
N THR A 27 -24.33 11.54 -8.99
CA THR A 27 -24.23 12.66 -9.92
C THR A 27 -22.77 12.93 -10.26
N ASN A 28 -22.50 13.40 -11.47
CA ASN A 28 -21.13 13.74 -11.89
C ASN A 28 -20.45 14.68 -10.88
N LEU A 29 -21.19 15.64 -10.33
CA LEU A 29 -20.66 16.57 -9.34
C LEU A 29 -20.22 15.86 -8.04
N GLU A 30 -21.01 14.90 -7.55
CA GLU A 30 -20.65 14.12 -6.36
C GLU A 30 -19.40 13.28 -6.60
N VAL A 31 -19.29 12.61 -7.76
CA VAL A 31 -18.10 11.81 -8.12
C VAL A 31 -16.84 12.67 -8.09
N TRP A 32 -16.87 13.86 -8.71
CA TRP A 32 -15.73 14.76 -8.75
C TRP A 32 -15.38 15.31 -7.36
N ILE A 33 -16.37 15.80 -6.60
CA ILE A 33 -16.11 16.40 -5.28
C ILE A 33 -15.59 15.36 -4.30
N LEU A 34 -16.26 14.21 -4.17
CA LEU A 34 -15.88 13.17 -3.24
C LEU A 34 -14.57 12.52 -3.64
N GLY A 35 -14.36 12.27 -4.94
CA GLY A 35 -13.10 11.75 -5.47
C GLY A 35 -11.92 12.66 -5.16
N PHE A 36 -12.02 13.95 -5.47
CA PHE A 36 -10.94 14.91 -5.18
C PHE A 36 -10.72 15.08 -3.68
N ALA A 37 -11.79 15.09 -2.87
CA ALA A 37 -11.67 15.18 -1.42
C ALA A 37 -10.95 13.94 -0.83
N SER A 38 -11.35 12.73 -1.24
CA SER A 38 -10.70 11.48 -0.82
C SER A 38 -9.22 11.49 -1.19
N VAL A 39 -8.88 11.74 -2.46
CA VAL A 39 -7.48 11.75 -2.92
C VAL A 39 -6.68 12.83 -2.21
N ALA A 40 -7.24 14.03 -2.01
CA ALA A 40 -6.54 15.07 -1.26
C ALA A 40 -6.24 14.67 0.18
N ILE A 41 -7.18 14.02 0.87
CA ILE A 41 -6.97 13.52 2.24
C ILE A 41 -5.90 12.42 2.24
N ILE A 42 -5.97 11.49 1.29
CA ILE A 42 -5.00 10.38 1.18
C ILE A 42 -3.63 10.93 0.89
N SER A 43 -3.44 11.82 -0.09
CA SER A 43 -2.12 12.36 -0.45
C SER A 43 -1.44 13.18 0.66
N LEU A 44 -2.16 13.55 1.75
CA LEU A 44 -1.53 14.10 2.95
C LEU A 44 -0.71 13.05 3.71
N SER A 45 -0.92 11.75 3.48
CA SER A 45 -0.06 10.65 3.96
C SER A 45 1.40 10.88 3.56
N GLY A 46 1.65 11.40 2.35
CA GLY A 46 2.98 11.67 1.83
C GLY A 46 3.81 12.67 2.65
N VAL A 47 3.18 13.46 3.53
CA VAL A 47 3.90 14.35 4.47
C VAL A 47 3.92 13.84 5.92
N THR A 48 3.27 12.71 6.22
CA THR A 48 3.17 12.18 7.60
C THR A 48 4.51 11.74 8.19
N GLY A 49 5.50 11.46 7.34
CA GLY A 49 6.90 11.29 7.73
C GLY A 49 7.43 12.46 8.58
N ALA A 50 6.93 13.68 8.38
CA ALA A 50 7.30 14.86 9.18
C ALA A 50 6.82 14.78 10.63
N ILE A 51 5.67 14.14 10.88
CA ILE A 51 5.08 13.99 12.22
C ILE A 51 5.90 13.01 13.05
N LEU A 52 6.35 11.92 12.43
CA LEU A 52 7.11 10.86 13.11
C LEU A 52 8.62 11.07 13.07
N TRP A 53 9.11 12.01 12.26
CA TRP A 53 10.51 12.42 12.18
C TRP A 53 11.21 12.61 13.54
N PRO A 54 10.62 13.32 14.54
CA PRO A 54 11.27 13.54 15.84
C PRO A 54 11.57 12.23 16.59
N VAL A 55 10.81 11.17 16.30
CA VAL A 55 10.88 9.88 16.96
C VAL A 55 11.71 8.88 16.14
N MET A 56 12.11 9.20 14.90
CA MET A 56 12.81 8.27 13.99
C MET A 56 14.14 7.75 14.53
N ASN A 57 14.85 8.55 15.32
CA ASN A 57 16.10 8.14 15.95
C ASN A 57 15.90 7.25 17.19
N SER A 58 14.66 7.11 17.67
CA SER A 58 14.35 6.30 18.84
C SER A 58 14.28 4.80 18.51
N PRO A 59 14.54 3.92 19.49
CA PRO A 59 14.30 2.49 19.31
C PRO A 59 12.81 2.17 19.08
N LEU A 60 11.89 3.02 19.54
CA LEU A 60 10.44 2.86 19.38
C LEU A 60 10.03 2.87 17.91
N TYR A 61 10.60 3.77 17.11
CA TYR A 61 10.31 3.89 15.68
C TYR A 61 10.43 2.55 14.95
N LYS A 62 11.46 1.78 15.25
CA LYS A 62 11.71 0.48 14.59
C LYS A 62 10.63 -0.56 14.90
N TYR A 63 10.03 -0.51 16.10
CA TYR A 63 8.90 -1.37 16.45
C TYR A 63 7.59 -0.89 15.81
N ILE A 64 7.37 0.43 15.76
CA ILE A 64 6.23 1.03 15.06
C ILE A 64 6.26 0.65 13.59
N MET A 65 7.40 0.80 12.91
CA MET A 65 7.56 0.43 11.49
C MET A 65 7.30 -1.05 11.24
N ALA A 66 7.74 -1.94 12.15
CA ALA A 66 7.47 -3.37 12.00
C ALA A 66 5.96 -3.67 12.00
N MET A 67 5.19 -3.00 12.85
CA MET A 67 3.74 -3.13 12.89
C MET A 67 3.07 -2.46 11.69
N LEU A 68 3.52 -1.25 11.29
CA LEU A 68 2.95 -0.47 10.20
C LEU A 68 3.16 -1.13 8.83
N ILE A 69 4.34 -1.67 8.54
CA ILE A 69 4.57 -2.46 7.31
C ILE A 69 3.73 -3.75 7.36
N GLY A 70 3.53 -4.32 8.56
CA GLY A 70 2.51 -5.33 8.84
C GLY A 70 1.12 -4.92 8.35
N LEU A 71 0.66 -3.77 8.83
CA LEU A 71 -0.64 -3.19 8.53
C LEU A 71 -0.83 -2.92 7.03
N ALA A 72 0.13 -2.28 6.36
CA ALA A 72 0.11 -2.05 4.91
C ALA A 72 0.02 -3.37 4.13
N THR A 73 0.80 -4.40 4.52
CA THR A 73 0.73 -5.69 3.82
C THR A 73 -0.64 -6.34 3.98
N GLY A 74 -1.20 -6.29 5.19
CA GLY A 74 -2.51 -6.87 5.49
C GLY A 74 -3.65 -6.16 4.77
N THR A 75 -3.63 -4.83 4.77
CA THR A 75 -4.60 -3.98 4.06
C THR A 75 -4.49 -4.19 2.55
N LEU A 76 -3.32 -4.03 1.94
CA LEU A 76 -3.14 -4.12 0.48
C LEU A 76 -3.50 -5.49 -0.11
N THR A 77 -3.10 -6.58 0.55
CA THR A 77 -3.52 -7.94 0.13
C THR A 77 -5.02 -8.19 0.33
N ALA A 78 -5.62 -7.61 1.37
CA ALA A 78 -7.05 -7.75 1.64
C ALA A 78 -7.88 -6.87 0.70
N THR A 79 -7.47 -5.64 0.40
CA THR A 79 -8.13 -4.73 -0.55
C THR A 79 -8.22 -5.40 -1.92
N ALA A 80 -7.12 -6.00 -2.37
CA ALA A 80 -7.10 -6.76 -3.61
C ALA A 80 -8.11 -7.93 -3.62
N LEU A 81 -8.14 -8.75 -2.56
CA LEU A 81 -8.95 -9.97 -2.52
C LEU A 81 -10.42 -9.73 -2.14
N PHE A 82 -10.71 -8.76 -1.30
CA PHE A 82 -12.03 -8.53 -0.71
C PHE A 82 -12.82 -7.49 -1.50
N GLN A 83 -12.15 -6.52 -2.14
CA GLN A 83 -12.79 -5.42 -2.84
C GLN A 83 -12.51 -5.47 -4.34
N LEU A 84 -11.25 -5.38 -4.76
CA LEU A 84 -10.90 -5.15 -6.18
C LEU A 84 -11.19 -6.34 -7.09
N ILE A 85 -10.75 -7.54 -6.71
CA ILE A 85 -11.01 -8.75 -7.52
C ILE A 85 -12.51 -9.06 -7.58
N PRO A 86 -13.26 -9.07 -6.47
CA PRO A 86 -14.71 -9.25 -6.53
C PRO A 86 -15.43 -8.19 -7.38
N GLU A 87 -15.02 -6.92 -7.29
CA GLU A 87 -15.57 -5.83 -8.10
C GLU A 87 -15.29 -6.05 -9.60
N ALA A 88 -14.09 -6.52 -9.95
CA ALA A 88 -13.71 -6.84 -11.32
C ALA A 88 -14.57 -7.93 -11.95
N PHE A 89 -14.97 -8.92 -11.15
CA PHE A 89 -15.87 -10.00 -11.56
C PHE A 89 -17.34 -9.66 -11.32
N GLN A 90 -17.66 -8.45 -10.84
CA GLN A 90 -19.01 -7.99 -10.53
C GLN A 90 -19.75 -8.95 -9.59
N LEU A 91 -19.04 -9.51 -8.61
CA LEU A 91 -19.55 -10.56 -7.71
C LEU A 91 -20.47 -10.04 -6.59
N ALA A 92 -20.65 -8.72 -6.47
CA ALA A 92 -21.36 -8.08 -5.37
C ALA A 92 -22.84 -8.48 -5.24
N THR A 93 -23.45 -9.02 -6.29
CA THR A 93 -24.87 -9.39 -6.34
C THR A 93 -25.19 -10.87 -6.61
N PRO A 94 -24.37 -11.70 -7.31
CA PRO A 94 -24.78 -13.06 -7.67
C PRO A 94 -24.27 -14.18 -6.74
N VAL A 95 -23.23 -13.96 -5.92
CA VAL A 95 -22.54 -15.04 -5.18
C VAL A 95 -22.70 -14.88 -3.67
N GLU A 96 -23.59 -15.66 -3.07
CA GLU A 96 -23.63 -15.81 -1.62
C GLU A 96 -22.25 -16.25 -1.11
N ASP A 97 -21.76 -15.54 -0.09
CA ASP A 97 -20.56 -15.90 0.67
C ASP A 97 -19.18 -15.74 -0.02
N TYR A 98 -19.08 -14.91 -1.07
CA TYR A 98 -17.80 -14.60 -1.72
C TYR A 98 -16.74 -14.09 -0.72
N LEU A 99 -17.15 -13.28 0.27
CA LEU A 99 -16.24 -12.66 1.23
C LEU A 99 -15.59 -13.71 2.13
N ASN A 100 -16.33 -14.73 2.58
CA ASN A 100 -15.74 -15.83 3.34
C ASN A 100 -14.74 -16.63 2.49
N THR A 101 -15.05 -16.87 1.22
CA THR A 101 -14.12 -17.51 0.29
C THR A 101 -12.84 -16.68 0.11
N ALA A 102 -12.98 -15.36 -0.03
CA ALA A 102 -11.85 -14.45 -0.14
C ALA A 102 -11.01 -14.42 1.14
N VAL A 103 -11.63 -14.51 2.33
CA VAL A 103 -10.91 -14.62 3.62
C VAL A 103 -10.02 -15.86 3.67
N PHE A 104 -10.47 -17.01 3.16
CA PHE A 104 -9.60 -18.20 3.05
C PHE A 104 -8.43 -17.96 2.08
N GLY A 105 -8.67 -17.27 0.96
CA GLY A 105 -7.63 -16.84 0.04
C GLY A 105 -6.58 -15.96 0.72
N TRP A 106 -7.02 -14.95 1.47
CA TRP A 106 -6.12 -14.05 2.21
C TRP A 106 -5.36 -14.78 3.32
N PHE A 107 -6.05 -15.67 4.06
CA PHE A 107 -5.44 -16.51 5.10
C PHE A 107 -4.32 -17.39 4.54
N SER A 108 -4.43 -17.83 3.29
CA SER A 108 -3.37 -18.61 2.63
C SER A 108 -2.07 -17.80 2.43
N ILE A 109 -2.17 -16.52 2.09
CA ILE A 109 -1.01 -15.63 1.97
C ILE A 109 -0.36 -15.44 3.35
N TRP A 110 -1.18 -15.16 4.35
CA TRP A 110 -0.72 -14.95 5.73
C TRP A 110 -0.05 -16.20 6.31
N ILE A 111 -0.65 -17.39 6.17
CA ILE A 111 -0.08 -18.63 6.73
C ILE A 111 1.24 -19.01 6.06
N ILE A 112 1.38 -18.83 4.74
CA ILE A 112 2.63 -19.09 4.03
C ILE A 112 3.73 -18.15 4.53
N PHE A 113 3.42 -16.87 4.70
CA PHE A 113 4.35 -15.90 5.30
C PHE A 113 4.80 -16.32 6.70
N VAL A 114 3.86 -16.72 7.57
CA VAL A 114 4.15 -17.19 8.93
C VAL A 114 5.03 -18.44 8.93
N ILE A 115 4.70 -19.44 8.10
CA ILE A 115 5.48 -20.67 7.99
C ILE A 115 6.92 -20.37 7.55
N GLU A 116 7.10 -19.52 6.53
CA GLU A 116 8.44 -19.14 6.06
C GLU A 116 9.22 -18.39 7.15
N ALA A 117 8.56 -17.48 7.86
CA ALA A 117 9.19 -16.71 8.92
C ALA A 117 9.62 -17.61 10.11
N ILE A 118 8.73 -18.48 10.58
CA ILE A 118 9.02 -19.44 11.66
C ILE A 118 10.14 -20.41 11.24
N SER A 119 10.11 -20.89 10.00
CA SER A 119 11.15 -21.76 9.45
C SER A 119 12.53 -21.09 9.53
N LYS A 120 12.63 -19.79 9.23
CA LYS A 120 13.89 -19.04 9.38
C LYS A 120 14.34 -18.93 10.84
N LEU A 121 13.43 -18.78 11.80
CA LEU A 121 13.76 -18.76 13.24
C LEU A 121 14.24 -20.13 13.75
N ALA A 122 13.62 -21.21 13.25
CA ALA A 122 13.90 -22.59 13.64
C ALA A 122 15.23 -23.09 13.04
N PHE A 123 15.42 -22.91 11.73
CA PHE A 123 16.49 -23.58 10.97
C PHE A 123 17.76 -22.74 10.77
N LYS A 124 17.80 -21.44 11.14
CA LYS A 124 19.04 -20.66 11.00
C LYS A 124 20.10 -21.15 12.02
N LYS A 125 21.03 -21.96 11.51
CA LYS A 125 22.19 -22.51 12.24
C LYS A 125 23.22 -21.40 12.47
N SER A 126 23.89 -21.40 13.63
CA SER A 126 24.86 -20.33 13.98
C SER A 126 26.01 -20.17 12.96
N LYS A 127 26.29 -21.20 12.16
CA LYS A 127 27.32 -21.23 11.11
C LYS A 127 27.07 -20.27 9.93
N ASP A 128 25.81 -19.96 9.62
CA ASP A 128 25.48 -19.01 8.54
C ASP A 128 25.66 -17.55 8.98
N ILE A 129 25.54 -17.28 10.29
CA ILE A 129 25.77 -15.96 10.86
C ILE A 129 27.26 -15.59 10.77
N SER A 130 28.17 -16.56 10.97
CA SER A 130 29.61 -16.35 10.78
C SER A 130 29.99 -16.13 9.32
N LYS A 131 29.42 -16.90 8.38
CA LYS A 131 29.67 -16.70 6.94
C LYS A 131 29.12 -15.37 6.41
N GLU A 132 27.92 -14.96 6.81
CA GLU A 132 27.37 -13.65 6.41
C GLU A 132 28.17 -12.48 7.00
N LYS A 133 28.70 -12.60 8.22
CA LYS A 133 29.59 -11.58 8.82
C LYS A 133 30.90 -11.45 8.06
N GLU A 134 31.48 -12.58 7.66
CA GLU A 134 32.74 -12.64 6.92
C GLU A 134 32.58 -12.08 5.49
N LEU A 135 31.45 -12.33 4.84
CA LEU A 135 31.15 -11.80 3.51
C LEU A 135 30.87 -10.29 3.51
N ALA A 136 30.10 -9.80 4.49
CA ALA A 136 29.84 -8.36 4.64
C ALA A 136 31.10 -7.56 4.96
N ALA A 137 32.00 -8.09 5.80
CA ALA A 137 33.29 -7.45 6.07
C ALA A 137 34.19 -7.40 4.83
N LYS A 138 34.07 -8.40 3.94
CA LYS A 138 34.78 -8.45 2.66
C LYS A 138 34.29 -7.39 1.69
N ASP A 139 32.97 -7.23 1.55
CA ASP A 139 32.37 -6.22 0.67
C ASP A 139 32.71 -4.79 1.15
N GLU A 140 32.66 -4.54 2.46
CA GLU A 140 33.04 -3.25 3.04
C GLU A 140 34.53 -2.92 2.79
N THR A 141 35.41 -3.93 2.88
CA THR A 141 36.84 -3.78 2.56
C THR A 141 37.08 -3.51 1.07
N ILE A 142 36.27 -4.10 0.17
CA ILE A 142 36.37 -3.88 -1.28
C ILE A 142 35.93 -2.45 -1.64
N LEU A 143 34.80 -2.00 -1.09
CA LEU A 143 34.30 -0.63 -1.30
C LEU A 143 35.27 0.43 -0.74
N LEU A 144 35.89 0.16 0.41
CA LEU A 144 36.92 1.04 0.97
C LEU A 144 38.16 1.11 0.07
N LYS A 145 38.56 -0.02 -0.53
CA LYS A 145 39.66 -0.05 -1.51
C LYS A 145 39.33 0.72 -2.78
N GLU A 146 38.12 0.55 -3.33
CA GLU A 146 37.68 1.28 -4.53
C GLU A 146 37.62 2.80 -4.28
N SER A 147 37.13 3.24 -3.11
CA SER A 147 37.10 4.66 -2.74
C SER A 147 38.49 5.27 -2.52
N LEU A 148 39.43 4.52 -1.93
CA LEU A 148 40.83 4.94 -1.80
C LEU A 148 41.54 5.00 -3.15
N GLN A 149 41.25 4.08 -4.06
CA GLN A 149 41.87 4.01 -5.38
C GLN A 149 41.36 5.13 -6.31
N ASN A 150 40.09 5.50 -6.18
CA ASN A 150 39.52 6.68 -6.85
C ASN A 150 40.04 8.01 -6.29
N SER A 151 40.50 8.03 -5.03
CA SER A 151 41.11 9.22 -4.41
C SER A 151 42.59 9.42 -4.76
N ALA A 152 43.26 8.40 -5.32
CA ALA A 152 44.69 8.46 -5.65
C ALA A 152 44.99 9.13 -7.02
N HIS A 153 43.96 9.55 -7.77
CA HIS A 153 44.12 10.13 -9.12
C HIS A 153 43.88 11.65 -9.20
N ASP A 154 43.72 12.36 -8.10
CA ASP A 154 43.49 13.81 -8.12
C ASP A 154 44.41 14.55 -7.13
N ASN A 155 45.61 14.90 -7.61
CA ASN A 155 46.52 15.81 -6.92
C ASN A 155 46.31 17.23 -7.48
N GLN A 156 45.43 18.02 -6.86
CA GLN A 156 45.51 19.49 -6.89
C GLN A 156 45.28 20.12 -5.51
N PRO A 157 45.90 21.27 -5.22
CA PRO A 157 46.06 21.77 -3.85
C PRO A 157 44.79 22.43 -3.32
N TYR A 158 44.53 22.18 -2.03
CA TYR A 158 43.46 22.78 -1.21
C TYR A 158 43.38 24.31 -1.34
N THR A 159 42.26 24.79 -1.88
CA THR A 159 41.67 26.10 -1.56
C THR A 159 40.14 25.95 -1.49
N ASP A 160 39.58 26.62 -0.49
CA ASP A 160 38.17 26.96 -0.28
C ASP A 160 37.17 25.92 0.29
N LEU A 161 36.89 26.14 1.58
CA LEU A 161 35.64 25.89 2.26
C LEU A 161 34.46 26.48 1.45
N GLU A 162 33.67 25.64 0.78
CA GLU A 162 32.21 25.76 0.60
C GLU A 162 31.75 24.86 -0.56
N LYS A 163 31.12 23.73 -0.19
CA LYS A 163 29.97 23.06 -0.85
C LYS A 163 30.01 21.59 -0.44
N LYS A 164 29.20 21.24 0.57
CA LYS A 164 28.84 19.83 0.82
C LYS A 164 28.26 19.29 -0.48
N GLY A 165 29.00 18.36 -1.07
CA GLY A 165 28.68 17.73 -2.35
C GLY A 165 27.27 17.17 -2.35
N HIS A 166 26.63 17.28 -3.50
CA HIS A 166 25.41 16.54 -3.80
C HIS A 166 25.73 15.05 -3.65
N GLU A 167 25.41 14.47 -2.51
CA GLU A 167 25.45 13.02 -2.32
C GLU A 167 24.62 12.39 -3.45
N LYS A 168 25.25 11.50 -4.22
CA LYS A 168 24.57 10.75 -5.28
C LYS A 168 23.48 9.92 -4.62
N VAL A 169 22.24 10.41 -4.68
CA VAL A 169 21.05 9.68 -4.28
C VAL A 169 21.08 8.33 -4.99
N GLY A 170 21.12 7.24 -4.22
CA GLY A 170 21.29 5.89 -4.77
C GLY A 170 20.15 5.53 -5.73
N ALA A 171 20.44 4.71 -6.74
CA ALA A 171 19.44 4.23 -7.71
C ALA A 171 18.20 3.61 -7.03
N VAL A 172 18.37 3.03 -5.85
CA VAL A 172 17.30 2.47 -5.01
C VAL A 172 16.26 3.53 -4.62
N ALA A 173 16.66 4.76 -4.31
CA ALA A 173 15.73 5.82 -3.91
C ALA A 173 14.86 6.28 -5.08
N TRP A 174 15.43 6.36 -6.29
CA TRP A 174 14.68 6.68 -7.51
C TRP A 174 13.71 5.56 -7.89
N MET A 175 14.11 4.31 -7.69
CA MET A 175 13.22 3.15 -7.88
C MET A 175 12.02 3.21 -6.95
N ILE A 176 12.22 3.58 -5.68
CA ILE A 176 11.13 3.74 -4.70
C ILE A 176 10.18 4.86 -5.11
N ILE A 177 10.68 6.07 -5.37
CA ILE A 177 9.83 7.21 -5.78
C ILE A 177 9.01 6.88 -7.03
N PHE A 178 9.61 6.22 -8.02
CA PHE A 178 8.89 5.84 -9.23
C PHE A 178 7.85 4.74 -8.98
N GLY A 179 8.20 3.73 -8.17
CA GLY A 179 7.28 2.66 -7.80
C GLY A 179 6.09 3.18 -7.00
N ASP A 180 6.35 4.02 -6.01
CA ASP A 180 5.34 4.70 -5.20
C ASP A 180 4.45 5.62 -6.04
N GLY A 181 5.02 6.32 -7.04
CA GLY A 181 4.24 7.18 -7.93
C GLY A 181 3.32 6.39 -8.85
N LEU A 182 3.74 5.19 -9.28
CA LEU A 182 2.85 4.30 -10.01
C LEU A 182 1.77 3.70 -9.12
N HIS A 183 2.08 3.41 -7.86
CA HIS A 183 1.11 2.90 -6.89
C HIS A 183 0.01 3.93 -6.62
N ASN A 184 0.40 5.14 -6.20
CA ASN A 184 -0.50 6.26 -5.96
C ASN A 184 -1.35 6.62 -7.18
N PHE A 185 -0.76 6.56 -8.39
CA PHE A 185 -1.53 6.72 -9.62
C PHE A 185 -2.67 5.69 -9.72
N ILE A 186 -2.41 4.41 -9.44
CA ILE A 186 -3.43 3.36 -9.50
C ILE A 186 -4.45 3.46 -8.36
N ASP A 187 -4.05 3.95 -7.20
CA ASP A 187 -4.99 4.30 -6.12
C ASP A 187 -6.00 5.34 -6.60
N GLY A 188 -5.50 6.39 -7.25
CA GLY A 188 -6.32 7.42 -7.89
C GLY A 188 -7.29 6.83 -8.90
N VAL A 189 -6.79 6.00 -9.84
CA VAL A 189 -7.63 5.34 -10.86
C VAL A 189 -8.74 4.52 -10.18
N THR A 190 -8.39 3.77 -9.14
CA THR A 190 -9.30 2.90 -8.39
C THR A 190 -10.37 3.70 -7.65
N ILE A 191 -10.01 4.79 -6.97
CA ILE A 191 -10.94 5.69 -6.28
C ILE A 191 -11.91 6.34 -7.30
N GLY A 192 -11.37 6.83 -8.42
CA GLY A 192 -12.17 7.47 -9.47
C GLY A 192 -13.18 6.50 -10.11
N ALA A 193 -12.74 5.28 -10.41
CA ALA A 193 -13.61 4.23 -10.93
C ALA A 193 -14.66 3.81 -9.88
N GLY A 194 -14.26 3.69 -8.61
CA GLY A 194 -15.13 3.35 -7.50
C GLY A 194 -16.29 4.33 -7.33
N TYR A 195 -15.99 5.63 -7.23
CA TYR A 195 -17.02 6.67 -7.14
C TYR A 195 -17.89 6.75 -8.39
N SER A 196 -17.36 6.41 -9.57
CA SER A 196 -18.16 6.39 -10.81
C SER A 196 -19.18 5.25 -10.83
N GLN A 197 -18.95 4.18 -10.06
CA GLN A 197 -19.90 3.09 -9.88
C GLN A 197 -20.93 3.40 -8.79
N SER A 198 -20.48 3.73 -7.58
CA SER A 198 -21.37 4.14 -6.48
C SER A 198 -20.61 4.94 -5.42
N VAL A 199 -21.34 5.75 -4.66
CA VAL A 199 -20.76 6.47 -3.51
C VAL A 199 -20.23 5.47 -2.46
N ALA A 200 -20.90 4.32 -2.28
CA ALA A 200 -20.50 3.30 -1.32
C ALA A 200 -19.15 2.71 -1.71
N THR A 201 -19.03 2.26 -2.96
CA THR A 201 -17.80 1.68 -3.49
C THR A 201 -16.65 2.69 -3.40
N GLY A 202 -16.88 3.95 -3.79
CA GLY A 202 -15.88 5.01 -3.71
C GLY A 202 -15.40 5.30 -2.29
N ILE A 203 -16.30 5.40 -1.31
CA ILE A 203 -15.94 5.60 0.11
C ILE A 203 -15.20 4.38 0.66
N GLY A 204 -15.71 3.17 0.41
CA GLY A 204 -15.10 1.92 0.87
C GLY A 204 -13.66 1.75 0.38
N LEU A 205 -13.43 2.01 -0.91
CA LEU A 205 -12.09 2.00 -1.52
C LEU A 205 -11.19 3.12 -0.98
N SER A 206 -11.73 4.34 -0.83
CA SER A 206 -10.96 5.46 -0.26
C SER A 206 -10.48 5.15 1.16
N LEU A 207 -11.34 4.56 2.00
CA LEU A 207 -10.98 4.17 3.36
C LEU A 207 -9.95 3.04 3.38
N ALA A 208 -10.09 2.05 2.48
CA ALA A 208 -9.14 0.96 2.36
C ALA A 208 -7.74 1.47 1.98
N ILE A 209 -7.66 2.27 0.91
CA ILE A 209 -6.41 2.87 0.42
C ILE A 209 -5.80 3.80 1.47
N ALA A 210 -6.60 4.64 2.15
CA ALA A 210 -6.08 5.51 3.21
C ALA A 210 -5.37 4.71 4.34
N CYS A 211 -5.83 3.49 4.61
CA CYS A 211 -5.27 2.65 5.67
C CYS A 211 -3.96 1.95 5.28
N GLU A 212 -3.69 1.78 3.98
CA GLU A 212 -2.45 1.18 3.49
C GLU A 212 -1.41 2.23 3.08
N GLU A 213 -1.86 3.38 2.59
CA GLU A 213 -1.01 4.50 2.19
C GLU A 213 -0.31 5.17 3.38
N PHE A 214 -1.00 5.37 4.50
CA PHE A 214 -0.37 5.97 5.68
C PHE A 214 0.86 5.16 6.17
N PRO A 215 0.76 3.83 6.35
CA PRO A 215 1.93 3.02 6.70
C PRO A 215 2.97 2.90 5.56
N HIS A 216 2.54 2.85 4.29
CA HIS A 216 3.42 2.72 3.12
C HIS A 216 4.34 3.94 2.97
N GLU A 217 3.75 5.13 2.93
CA GLU A 217 4.43 6.42 2.78
C GLU A 217 5.45 6.70 3.90
N LEU A 218 5.13 6.28 5.11
CA LEU A 218 6.07 6.36 6.23
C LEU A 218 7.28 5.41 6.05
N GLY A 219 7.06 4.25 5.44
CA GLY A 219 8.10 3.30 5.08
C GLY A 219 9.04 3.86 4.03
N ASP A 220 8.48 4.40 2.96
CA ASP A 220 9.24 5.00 1.87
C ASP A 220 10.06 6.20 2.35
N PHE A 221 9.46 7.08 3.15
CA PHE A 221 10.19 8.17 3.80
C PHE A 221 11.41 7.66 4.61
N ALA A 222 11.26 6.56 5.34
CA ALA A 222 12.35 5.95 6.11
C ALA A 222 13.51 5.48 5.22
N ILE A 223 13.20 4.89 4.08
CA ILE A 223 14.19 4.35 3.14
C ILE A 223 14.86 5.48 2.37
N LEU A 224 14.11 6.52 1.96
CA LEU A 224 14.66 7.71 1.32
C LEU A 224 15.70 8.40 2.20
N LEU A 225 15.44 8.55 3.50
CA LEU A 225 16.41 9.09 4.44
C LEU A 225 17.66 8.19 4.59
N GLN A 226 17.48 6.88 4.65
CA GLN A 226 18.59 5.92 4.69
C GLN A 226 19.44 5.93 3.42
N SER A 227 18.86 6.34 2.28
CA SER A 227 19.55 6.47 1.00
C SER A 227 20.41 7.74 0.87
N GLY A 228 20.47 8.58 1.90
CA GLY A 228 21.23 9.85 1.92
C GLY A 228 20.41 11.07 1.51
N MET A 229 19.08 10.93 1.32
CA MET A 229 18.23 12.07 0.99
C MET A 229 18.02 12.97 2.21
N SER A 230 18.07 14.29 2.04
CA SER A 230 17.70 15.21 3.12
C SER A 230 16.20 15.13 3.40
N ILE A 231 15.80 15.45 4.64
CA ILE A 231 14.39 15.42 5.10
C ILE A 231 13.47 16.15 4.13
N THR A 232 13.82 17.38 3.76
CA THR A 232 13.01 18.22 2.86
C THR A 232 12.87 17.58 1.47
N ARG A 233 13.95 16.98 0.95
CA ARG A 233 13.89 16.28 -0.34
C ARG A 233 13.03 15.03 -0.23
N ALA A 234 13.20 14.24 0.83
CA ALA A 234 12.42 13.03 1.05
C ALA A 234 10.92 13.36 1.14
N LEU A 235 10.53 14.30 2.00
CA LEU A 235 9.13 14.75 2.10
C LEU A 235 8.60 15.30 0.78
N CYS A 236 9.40 16.06 0.04
CA CYS A 236 8.98 16.63 -1.24
C CYS A 236 8.73 15.56 -2.29
N PHE A 237 9.63 14.58 -2.44
CA PHE A 237 9.46 13.52 -3.44
C PHE A 237 8.36 12.54 -3.05
N ASN A 238 8.22 12.25 -1.76
CA ASN A 238 7.13 11.43 -1.21
C ASN A 238 5.77 12.09 -1.49
N PHE A 239 5.61 13.37 -1.15
CA PHE A 239 4.38 14.11 -1.46
C PHE A 239 4.13 14.27 -2.97
N LEU A 240 5.18 14.48 -3.77
CA LEU A 240 5.05 14.58 -5.23
C LEU A 240 4.59 13.25 -5.85
N SER A 241 5.08 12.13 -5.31
CA SER A 241 4.63 10.79 -5.64
C SER A 241 3.15 10.60 -5.30
N ALA A 242 2.73 10.97 -4.08
CA ALA A 242 1.33 10.97 -3.65
C ALA A 242 0.41 11.80 -4.57
N CYS A 243 0.90 12.92 -5.12
CA CYS A 243 0.13 13.76 -6.04
C CYS A 243 -0.20 13.08 -7.38
N THR A 244 0.49 12.00 -7.76
CA THR A 244 0.15 11.24 -8.98
C THR A 244 -1.26 10.63 -8.90
N ALA A 245 -1.78 10.40 -7.69
CA ALA A 245 -3.14 9.95 -7.45
C ALA A 245 -4.21 10.90 -8.03
N PHE A 246 -3.95 12.21 -8.12
CA PHE A 246 -4.88 13.13 -8.76
C PHE A 246 -4.99 12.89 -10.28
N VAL A 247 -3.88 12.55 -10.92
CA VAL A 247 -3.87 12.20 -12.35
C VAL A 247 -4.60 10.87 -12.55
N GLY A 248 -4.34 9.92 -11.65
CA GLY A 248 -5.05 8.65 -11.58
C GLY A 248 -6.56 8.84 -11.43
N LEU A 249 -7.00 9.70 -10.52
CA LEU A 249 -8.40 10.01 -10.26
C LEU A 249 -9.13 10.50 -11.51
N ILE A 250 -8.55 11.46 -12.22
CA ILE A 250 -9.14 12.00 -13.46
C ILE A 250 -9.34 10.88 -14.47
N LEU A 251 -8.32 10.02 -14.64
CA LEU A 251 -8.42 8.88 -15.55
C LEU A 251 -9.44 7.84 -15.07
N GLY A 252 -9.46 7.55 -13.77
CA GLY A 252 -10.39 6.62 -13.14
C GLY A 252 -11.84 7.05 -13.31
N ILE A 253 -12.14 8.33 -13.15
CA ILE A 253 -13.48 8.89 -13.40
C ILE A 253 -13.83 8.77 -14.88
N ALA A 254 -12.90 9.12 -15.79
CA ALA A 254 -13.15 9.05 -17.22
C ALA A 254 -13.41 7.61 -17.71
N LEU A 255 -12.63 6.64 -17.23
CA LEU A 255 -12.78 5.24 -17.61
C LEU A 255 -13.90 4.54 -16.83
N GLY A 256 -14.21 5.00 -15.62
CA GLY A 256 -15.28 4.46 -14.76
C GLY A 256 -16.69 4.65 -15.32
N GLN A 257 -16.86 5.55 -16.30
CA GLN A 257 -18.11 5.75 -17.01
C GLN A 257 -18.35 4.75 -18.15
N LEU A 258 -17.34 3.95 -18.51
CA LEU A 258 -17.42 2.94 -19.56
C LEU A 258 -18.01 1.64 -19.01
N GLU A 259 -18.69 0.86 -19.86
CA GLU A 259 -19.23 -0.47 -19.48
C GLU A 259 -18.12 -1.45 -19.04
N GLU A 260 -16.92 -1.26 -19.57
CA GLU A 260 -15.73 -2.08 -19.31
C GLU A 260 -14.89 -1.59 -18.11
N ALA A 261 -15.44 -0.71 -17.26
CA ALA A 261 -14.75 -0.16 -16.09
C ALA A 261 -14.23 -1.25 -15.12
N HIS A 262 -14.85 -2.43 -15.12
CA HIS A 262 -14.47 -3.55 -14.26
C HIS A 262 -13.02 -4.06 -14.49
N TYR A 263 -12.43 -3.85 -15.68
CA TYR A 263 -11.02 -4.17 -15.91
C TYR A 263 -10.04 -3.32 -15.09
N ILE A 264 -10.46 -2.12 -14.67
CA ILE A 264 -9.65 -1.26 -13.79
C ILE A 264 -9.40 -1.97 -12.47
N PHE A 265 -10.45 -2.56 -11.87
CA PHE A 265 -10.32 -3.27 -10.60
C PHE A 265 -9.53 -4.56 -10.74
N ALA A 266 -9.63 -5.25 -11.89
CA ALA A 266 -8.77 -6.42 -12.17
C ALA A 266 -7.29 -6.01 -12.21
N PHE A 267 -6.99 -4.93 -12.91
CA PHE A 267 -5.64 -4.39 -13.02
C PHE A 267 -5.11 -3.93 -11.66
N ALA A 268 -5.89 -3.14 -10.92
CA ALA A 268 -5.54 -2.64 -9.60
C ALA A 268 -5.35 -3.79 -8.59
N GLY A 269 -6.26 -4.76 -8.55
CA GLY A 269 -6.15 -5.93 -7.68
C GLY A 269 -4.89 -6.76 -7.96
N GLY A 270 -4.55 -6.95 -9.24
CA GLY A 270 -3.29 -7.59 -9.63
C GLY A 270 -2.06 -6.80 -9.18
N LEU A 271 -2.06 -5.47 -9.34
CA LEU A 271 -0.97 -4.61 -8.90
C LEU A 271 -0.82 -4.60 -7.37
N PHE A 272 -1.91 -4.51 -6.63
CA PHE A 272 -1.91 -4.50 -5.16
C PHE A 272 -1.32 -5.81 -4.59
N LEU A 273 -1.69 -6.95 -5.19
CA LEU A 273 -1.04 -8.23 -4.87
C LEU A 273 0.44 -8.21 -5.24
N TYR A 274 0.81 -7.70 -6.42
CA TYR A 274 2.21 -7.60 -6.83
C TYR A 274 3.04 -6.77 -5.84
N ILE A 275 2.60 -5.55 -5.49
CA ILE A 275 3.30 -4.66 -4.55
C ILE A 275 3.40 -5.32 -3.18
N SER A 276 2.30 -5.89 -2.67
CA SER A 276 2.30 -6.58 -1.38
C SER A 276 3.30 -7.73 -1.32
N LEU A 277 3.31 -8.59 -2.34
CA LEU A 277 4.10 -9.82 -2.36
C LEU A 277 5.58 -9.57 -2.73
N THR A 278 5.87 -8.55 -3.53
CA THR A 278 7.22 -8.28 -4.05
C THR A 278 7.95 -7.12 -3.37
N HIS A 279 7.23 -6.22 -2.70
CA HIS A 279 7.82 -5.10 -1.96
C HIS A 279 7.66 -5.28 -0.45
N LEU A 280 6.41 -5.34 0.05
CA LEU A 280 6.14 -5.28 1.49
C LEU A 280 6.52 -6.56 2.23
N ILE A 281 6.15 -7.74 1.73
CA ILE A 281 6.55 -9.02 2.34
C ILE A 281 8.09 -9.17 2.35
N PRO A 282 8.82 -8.90 1.25
CA PRO A 282 10.27 -8.90 1.26
C PRO A 282 10.88 -7.91 2.26
N GLU A 283 10.31 -6.71 2.40
CA GLU A 283 10.78 -5.74 3.38
C GLU A 283 10.56 -6.23 4.82
N GLN A 284 9.39 -6.80 5.13
CA GLN A 284 9.16 -7.45 6.43
C GLN A 284 10.20 -8.54 6.72
N LYS A 285 10.53 -9.35 5.70
CA LYS A 285 11.57 -10.39 5.80
C LYS A 285 12.97 -9.79 5.99
N SER A 286 13.25 -8.64 5.37
CA SER A 286 14.51 -7.89 5.53
C SER A 286 14.67 -7.45 7.00
N MET A 287 13.62 -6.88 7.58
CA MET A 287 13.58 -6.48 8.99
C MET A 287 13.79 -7.67 9.92
N LEU A 288 13.10 -8.79 9.69
CA LEU A 288 13.28 -10.01 10.50
C LEU A 288 14.72 -10.52 10.44
N LYS A 289 15.34 -10.50 9.25
CA LYS A 289 16.74 -10.91 9.05
C LYS A 289 17.70 -10.00 9.82
N GLU A 290 17.50 -8.69 9.80
CA GLU A 290 18.29 -7.71 10.57
C GLU A 290 18.17 -7.97 12.08
N ARG A 291 16.96 -8.25 12.57
CA ARG A 291 16.71 -8.50 14.01
C ARG A 291 17.22 -9.87 14.45
N LEU A 292 17.18 -10.86 13.59
CA LEU A 292 17.72 -12.19 13.88
C LEU A 292 19.23 -12.13 14.15
N LYS A 293 19.97 -11.22 13.50
CA LYS A 293 21.39 -10.96 13.80
C LYS A 293 21.61 -10.44 15.23
N LYS A 294 20.64 -9.76 15.83
CA LYS A 294 20.68 -9.24 17.21
C LYS A 294 20.19 -10.27 18.24
N GLY A 295 19.46 -11.31 17.80
CA GLY A 295 19.07 -12.45 18.62
C GLY A 295 17.65 -12.94 18.33
N LYS A 296 17.39 -14.22 18.62
CA LYS A 296 16.09 -14.87 18.37
C LYS A 296 14.92 -14.18 19.08
N LYS A 297 15.13 -13.69 20.31
CA LYS A 297 14.10 -12.95 21.08
C LYS A 297 13.65 -11.68 20.36
N HIS A 298 14.58 -10.87 19.86
CA HIS A 298 14.25 -9.64 19.12
C HIS A 298 13.52 -9.93 17.80
N CYS A 299 13.96 -10.96 17.08
CA CYS A 299 13.30 -11.41 15.85
C CYS A 299 11.86 -11.86 16.12
N PHE A 300 11.65 -12.62 17.20
CA PHE A 300 10.32 -13.08 17.60
C PHE A 300 9.36 -11.93 17.94
N VAL A 301 9.83 -10.89 18.63
CA VAL A 301 9.03 -9.69 18.90
C VAL A 301 8.60 -9.00 17.59
N TYR A 302 9.51 -8.86 16.63
CA TYR A 302 9.17 -8.26 15.32
C TYR A 302 8.17 -9.11 14.55
N LEU A 303 8.32 -10.44 14.61
CA LEU A 303 7.38 -11.35 13.97
C LEU A 303 5.97 -11.17 14.55
N ILE A 304 5.83 -11.06 15.88
CA ILE A 304 4.55 -10.78 16.52
C ILE A 304 3.98 -9.44 16.04
N LEU A 305 4.78 -8.36 16.04
CA LEU A 305 4.31 -7.04 15.63
C LEU A 305 3.87 -6.99 14.16
N GLN A 306 4.62 -7.62 13.25
CA GLN A 306 4.26 -7.73 11.84
C GLN A 306 2.96 -8.51 11.65
N ASN A 307 2.78 -9.63 12.37
CA ASN A 307 1.55 -10.41 12.30
C ASN A 307 0.33 -9.68 12.88
N LEU A 308 0.51 -8.96 14.01
CA LEU A 308 -0.53 -8.10 14.55
C LEU A 308 -0.95 -7.04 13.54
N GLY A 309 0.01 -6.39 12.88
CA GLY A 309 -0.25 -5.45 11.80
C GLY A 309 -1.03 -6.10 10.65
N MET A 310 -0.55 -7.23 10.12
CA MET A 310 -1.20 -7.91 8.99
C MET A 310 -2.64 -8.33 9.32
N ILE A 311 -2.86 -8.94 10.48
CA ILE A 311 -4.19 -9.36 10.93
C ILE A 311 -5.10 -8.14 11.13
N LEU A 312 -4.59 -7.08 11.77
CA LEU A 312 -5.35 -5.84 11.94
C LEU A 312 -5.75 -5.25 10.58
N GLY A 313 -4.83 -5.22 9.62
CA GLY A 313 -5.08 -4.70 8.27
C GLY A 313 -6.13 -5.50 7.54
N GLY A 314 -5.97 -6.83 7.46
CA GLY A 314 -6.96 -7.69 6.81
C GLY A 314 -8.33 -7.63 7.48
N THR A 315 -8.36 -7.58 8.81
CA THR A 315 -9.60 -7.45 9.58
C THR A 315 -10.28 -6.11 9.31
N LEU A 316 -9.52 -5.01 9.26
CA LEU A 316 -10.05 -3.70 8.96
C LEU A 316 -10.73 -3.67 7.58
N ILE A 317 -10.04 -4.18 6.55
CA ILE A 317 -10.63 -4.23 5.19
C ILE A 317 -11.82 -5.18 5.14
N TYR A 318 -11.80 -6.30 5.87
CA TYR A 318 -12.97 -7.16 6.00
C TYR A 318 -14.18 -6.39 6.54
N PHE A 319 -14.02 -5.61 7.61
CA PHE A 319 -15.11 -4.81 8.18
C PHE A 319 -15.58 -3.70 7.24
N ILE A 320 -14.65 -2.98 6.59
CA ILE A 320 -14.98 -1.96 5.60
C ILE A 320 -15.82 -2.57 4.46
N THR A 321 -15.42 -3.75 3.98
CA THR A 321 -16.12 -4.44 2.89
C THR A 321 -17.47 -5.00 3.34
N ARG A 322 -17.53 -5.66 4.51
CA ARG A 322 -18.74 -6.34 5.00
C ARG A 322 -19.86 -5.37 5.38
N TYR A 323 -19.51 -4.18 5.85
CA TYR A 323 -20.44 -3.19 6.37
C TYR A 323 -20.44 -1.90 5.55
N ASN A 324 -19.95 -1.93 4.30
CA ASN A 324 -19.80 -0.75 3.46
C ASN A 324 -21.11 0.05 3.38
N ASP A 325 -22.22 -0.64 3.07
CA ASP A 325 -23.56 -0.06 2.96
C ASP A 325 -24.01 0.66 4.25
N VAL A 326 -23.67 0.09 5.41
CA VAL A 326 -23.97 0.66 6.73
C VAL A 326 -23.09 1.87 7.03
N ILE A 327 -21.79 1.80 6.67
CA ILE A 327 -20.83 2.89 6.84
C ILE A 327 -21.25 4.10 5.98
N THR A 328 -21.77 3.83 4.78
CA THR A 328 -22.15 4.87 3.82
C THR A 328 -23.60 5.33 3.99
N GLY A 329 -24.38 4.66 4.83
CA GLY A 329 -25.78 5.01 5.11
C GLY A 329 -26.73 4.76 3.95
N MET A 330 -26.36 3.89 3.00
CA MET A 330 -27.20 3.53 1.84
C MET A 330 -27.72 2.13 2.06
N ARG A 331 -29.05 1.98 2.13
CA ARG A 331 -29.73 0.74 2.47
C ARG A 331 -31.02 0.61 1.69
#